data_AF-A0A534WAX0-F1
#
_entry.id   AF-A0A534WAX0-F1
#
_cell.length_a   1.000
_cell.length_b   1.000
_cell.length_c   1.000
_cell.angle_alpha   90.00
_cell.angle_beta   90.00
_cell.angle_gamma   90.00
#
_symmetry.space_group_name_H-M   'P 1'
#
loop_
_entity.id
_entity.type
_entity.pdbx_description
1 polymer ?
#
loop_
_entity_poly.entity_id
_entity_poly.type
_entity_poly.pdbx_seq_one_letter_code
_entity_poly.pdbx_strand_id
1 'polypeptide(L)'
;MERANAVTQSAAGHRRVTQAMGVCGGTIALAMVALAFVDARDRPAVFVAWVLLAGAAYLVALGLLGRLRPGNARALALCLVLAAVWRIPLAAAPPRLSTDVYRYVWDGRLQRLGEDPYQVVPDDPAVAHLHTPVTRQLNNGWVPTIYPPGAELFFRAVTAVEESARAMKGAFILCDGLVVLVVLRLLAVAGLSPWWVLAYAWNPLVALEGAGNGHVDLLGTLAVATTAWAVVRKRRTVAALAFAFAVGVKLVPIV
;
A
#
# COMPACT_ATOMS: atom_id res chain seq x y z
N MET A 1 43.68 -26.21 -0.12
CA MET A 1 42.38 -26.83 0.24
C MET A 1 41.45 -25.88 1.02
N GLU A 2 41.92 -25.11 2.00
CA GLU A 2 41.06 -24.18 2.79
C GLU A 2 40.29 -23.13 1.98
N ARG A 3 40.92 -22.48 1.00
CA ARG A 3 40.24 -21.47 0.15
C ARG A 3 39.10 -22.06 -0.69
N ALA A 4 39.22 -23.31 -1.13
CA ALA A 4 38.16 -23.99 -1.87
C ALA A 4 36.96 -24.29 -0.96
N ASN A 5 37.19 -24.79 0.27
CA ASN A 5 36.13 -25.04 1.24
C ASN A 5 35.37 -23.77 1.65
N ALA A 6 36.06 -22.64 1.83
CA ALA A 6 35.43 -21.36 2.16
C ALA A 6 34.50 -20.85 1.05
N VAL A 7 34.90 -21.02 -0.23
CA VAL A 7 34.09 -20.62 -1.38
C VAL A 7 32.83 -21.49 -1.50
N THR A 8 32.96 -22.81 -1.31
CA THR A 8 31.82 -23.75 -1.40
C THR A 8 30.82 -23.53 -0.26
N GLN A 9 31.29 -23.27 0.97
CA GLN A 9 30.43 -22.96 2.12
C GLN A 9 29.69 -21.61 1.93
N SER A 10 30.36 -20.60 1.39
CA SER A 10 29.75 -19.31 1.05
C SER A 10 28.66 -19.43 -0.03
N ALA A 11 28.90 -20.25 -1.07
CA ALA A 11 27.93 -20.52 -2.12
C ALA A 11 26.69 -21.29 -1.59
N ALA A 12 26.90 -22.29 -0.74
CA ALA A 12 25.83 -23.05 -0.11
C ALA A 12 24.96 -22.16 0.80
N GLY A 13 25.58 -21.28 1.60
CA GLY A 13 24.86 -20.32 2.44
C GLY A 13 23.99 -19.36 1.64
N HIS A 14 24.52 -18.82 0.53
CA HIS A 14 23.75 -17.93 -0.35
C HIS A 14 22.57 -18.64 -1.02
N ARG A 15 22.75 -19.90 -1.46
CA ARG A 15 21.67 -20.71 -2.04
C ARG A 15 20.54 -20.93 -1.04
N ARG A 16 20.87 -21.25 0.22
CA ARG A 16 19.89 -21.42 1.30
C ARG A 16 19.08 -20.14 1.56
N VAL A 17 19.73 -18.97 1.61
CA VAL A 17 19.04 -17.68 1.78
C VAL A 17 18.08 -17.41 0.62
N THR A 18 18.51 -17.65 -0.61
CA THR A 18 17.67 -17.44 -1.80
C THR A 18 16.46 -18.39 -1.81
N GLN A 19 16.66 -19.66 -1.44
CA GLN A 19 15.56 -20.62 -1.29
C GLN A 19 14.58 -20.20 -0.20
N ALA A 20 15.08 -19.76 0.96
CA ALA A 20 14.25 -19.26 2.05
C ALA A 20 13.43 -18.04 1.64
N MET A 21 14.01 -17.10 0.88
CA MET A 21 13.28 -15.97 0.30
C MET A 21 12.16 -16.44 -0.65
N GLY A 22 12.44 -17.44 -1.49
CA GLY A 22 11.43 -18.04 -2.37
C GLY A 22 10.27 -18.66 -1.59
N VAL A 23 10.57 -19.41 -0.53
CA VAL A 23 9.55 -19.99 0.37
C VAL A 23 8.73 -18.88 1.03
N CYS A 24 9.37 -17.86 1.61
CA CYS A 24 8.66 -16.75 2.24
C CYS A 24 7.74 -16.03 1.25
N GLY A 25 8.23 -15.72 0.06
CA GLY A 25 7.43 -15.09 -0.99
C GLY A 25 6.24 -15.96 -1.42
N GLY A 26 6.44 -17.27 -1.59
CA GLY A 26 5.36 -18.20 -1.90
C GLY A 26 4.31 -18.31 -0.78
N THR A 27 4.74 -18.34 0.48
CA THR A 27 3.85 -18.36 1.65
C THR A 27 3.03 -17.07 1.75
N ILE A 28 3.65 -15.90 1.56
CA ILE A 28 2.94 -14.62 1.53
C ILE A 28 1.93 -14.61 0.38
N ALA A 29 2.34 -15.02 -0.83
CA ALA A 29 1.47 -15.09 -1.99
C ALA A 29 0.23 -15.93 -1.74
N LEU A 30 0.41 -17.15 -1.22
CA LEU A 30 -0.67 -18.07 -0.90
C LEU A 30 -1.61 -17.47 0.14
N ALA A 31 -1.07 -16.90 1.21
CA ALA A 31 -1.85 -16.27 2.26
C ALA A 31 -2.64 -15.05 1.74
N MET A 32 -2.05 -14.21 0.90
CA MET A 32 -2.73 -13.05 0.30
C MET A 32 -3.88 -13.47 -0.62
N VAL A 33 -3.67 -14.50 -1.45
CA VAL A 33 -4.74 -15.06 -2.28
C VAL A 33 -5.85 -15.64 -1.40
N ALA A 34 -5.52 -16.39 -0.35
CA ALA A 34 -6.51 -16.93 0.58
C ALA A 34 -7.33 -15.82 1.27
N LEU A 35 -6.67 -14.75 1.73
CA LEU A 35 -7.32 -13.60 2.36
C LEU A 35 -8.26 -12.85 1.41
N ALA A 36 -8.02 -12.91 0.09
CA ALA A 36 -8.97 -12.39 -0.90
C ALA A 36 -10.30 -13.17 -0.95
N PHE A 37 -10.41 -14.33 -0.29
CA PHE A 37 -11.64 -15.16 -0.21
C PHE A 37 -12.10 -15.48 1.21
N VAL A 38 -11.41 -14.97 2.24
CA VAL A 38 -11.83 -15.08 3.63
C VAL A 38 -12.30 -13.72 4.13
N ASP A 39 -13.54 -13.65 4.61
CA ASP A 39 -14.04 -12.47 5.32
C ASP A 39 -13.74 -12.60 6.82
N ALA A 40 -13.17 -11.55 7.41
CA ALA A 40 -12.86 -11.48 8.83
C ALA A 40 -14.11 -11.49 9.70
N ARG A 41 -15.25 -11.01 9.17
CA ARG A 41 -16.53 -10.95 9.88
C ARG A 41 -17.16 -12.34 10.01
N ASP A 42 -17.01 -13.17 8.99
CA ASP A 42 -17.59 -14.52 8.95
C ASP A 42 -16.67 -15.57 9.58
N ARG A 43 -15.35 -15.47 9.32
CA ARG A 43 -14.36 -16.46 9.73
C ARG A 43 -13.12 -15.80 10.36
N PRO A 44 -13.28 -15.10 11.51
CA PRO A 44 -12.21 -14.29 12.10
C PRO A 44 -10.95 -15.11 12.44
N ALA A 45 -11.10 -16.32 13.00
CA ALA A 45 -9.95 -17.15 13.36
C ALA A 45 -9.14 -17.60 12.12
N VAL A 46 -9.82 -17.96 11.03
CA VAL A 46 -9.17 -18.35 9.76
C VAL A 46 -8.47 -17.15 9.14
N PHE A 47 -9.13 -15.99 9.15
CA PHE A 47 -8.56 -14.74 8.67
C PHE A 47 -7.27 -14.38 9.43
N VAL A 48 -7.33 -14.37 10.77
CA VAL A 48 -6.19 -14.08 11.64
C VAL A 48 -5.06 -15.09 11.42
N ALA A 49 -5.35 -16.38 11.26
CA ALA A 49 -4.33 -17.39 10.98
C ALA A 49 -3.56 -17.10 9.68
N TRP A 50 -4.25 -16.71 8.60
CA TRP A 50 -3.60 -16.33 7.35
C TRP A 50 -2.78 -15.03 7.47
N VAL A 51 -3.28 -14.03 8.20
CA VAL A 51 -2.53 -12.79 8.47
C VAL A 51 -1.27 -13.08 9.28
N LEU A 52 -1.35 -13.91 10.31
CA LEU A 52 -0.20 -14.30 11.13
C LEU A 52 0.82 -15.11 10.32
N LEU A 53 0.36 -16.03 9.47
CA LEU A 53 1.24 -16.80 8.58
C LEU A 53 1.98 -15.89 7.60
N ALA A 54 1.27 -14.96 6.95
CA ALA A 54 1.89 -13.99 6.05
C ALA A 54 2.86 -13.06 6.80
N GLY A 55 2.48 -12.57 7.98
CA GLY A 55 3.30 -11.74 8.84
C GLY A 55 4.59 -12.42 9.28
N ALA A 56 4.52 -13.68 9.72
CA ALA A 56 5.68 -14.47 10.10
C ALA A 56 6.63 -14.68 8.91
N ALA A 57 6.11 -15.08 7.75
CA ALA A 57 6.92 -15.24 6.53
C ALA A 57 7.56 -13.91 6.09
N TYR A 58 6.85 -12.79 6.21
CA TYR A 58 7.37 -11.46 5.94
C TYR A 58 8.50 -11.06 6.90
N LEU A 59 8.35 -11.28 8.22
CA LEU A 59 9.38 -10.97 9.20
C LEU A 59 10.66 -11.80 8.97
N VAL A 60 10.51 -13.08 8.61
CA VAL A 60 11.65 -13.93 8.21
C VAL A 60 12.31 -13.38 6.96
N ALA A 61 11.54 -13.04 5.91
CA ALA A 61 12.09 -12.45 4.69
C ALA A 61 12.84 -11.14 4.96
N LEU A 62 12.28 -10.26 5.80
CA LEU A 62 12.88 -8.99 6.20
C LEU A 62 14.24 -9.18 6.86
N GLY A 63 14.36 -10.14 7.78
CA GLY A 63 15.63 -10.50 8.45
C GLY A 63 16.68 -11.10 7.51
N LEU A 64 16.26 -11.59 6.33
CA LEU A 64 17.14 -12.19 5.32
C LEU A 64 17.58 -11.20 4.23
N LEU A 65 16.92 -10.05 4.06
CA LEU A 65 17.21 -9.10 2.97
C LEU A 65 18.67 -8.63 2.96
N GLY A 66 19.24 -8.34 4.13
CA GLY A 66 20.64 -7.92 4.26
C GLY A 66 21.67 -9.01 3.89
N ARG A 67 21.24 -10.27 3.78
CA ARG A 67 22.09 -11.42 3.41
C ARG A 67 22.04 -11.74 1.91
N LEU A 68 21.18 -11.06 1.14
CA LEU A 68 21.10 -11.22 -0.30
C LEU A 68 22.26 -10.52 -0.98
N ARG A 69 22.91 -11.21 -1.93
CA ARG A 69 23.93 -10.61 -2.76
C ARG A 69 23.30 -9.58 -3.70
N PRO A 70 23.89 -8.37 -3.83
CA PRO A 70 23.49 -7.43 -4.86
C PRO A 70 23.65 -8.04 -6.26
N GLY A 71 22.82 -7.63 -7.23
CA GLY A 71 23.12 -7.85 -8.65
C GLY A 71 22.29 -8.90 -9.41
N ASN A 72 21.14 -9.35 -8.92
CA ASN A 72 20.20 -10.16 -9.72
C ASN A 72 18.90 -9.41 -10.02
N ALA A 73 18.93 -8.53 -11.02
CA ALA A 73 17.79 -7.72 -11.42
C ALA A 73 16.58 -8.55 -11.89
N ARG A 74 16.82 -9.69 -12.54
CA ARG A 74 15.75 -10.60 -12.98
C ARG A 74 15.02 -11.21 -11.79
N ALA A 75 15.75 -11.71 -10.79
CA ALA A 75 15.14 -12.25 -9.59
C ALA A 75 14.37 -11.17 -8.80
N LEU A 76 14.92 -9.96 -8.67
CA LEU A 76 14.20 -8.85 -8.06
C LEU A 76 12.92 -8.51 -8.82
N ALA A 77 12.97 -8.44 -10.16
CA ALA A 77 11.80 -8.20 -10.99
C ALA A 77 10.74 -9.29 -10.80
N LEU A 78 11.13 -10.57 -10.74
CA LEU A 78 10.21 -11.68 -10.43
C LEU A 78 9.57 -11.52 -9.04
N CYS A 79 10.33 -11.13 -8.01
CA CYS A 79 9.78 -10.87 -6.68
C CYS A 79 8.78 -9.71 -6.66
N LEU A 80 9.02 -8.66 -7.46
CA LEU A 80 8.11 -7.52 -7.60
C LEU A 80 6.86 -7.87 -8.41
N VAL A 81 7.01 -8.65 -9.49
CA VAL A 81 5.88 -9.19 -10.25
C VAL A 81 5.02 -10.08 -9.37
N LEU A 82 5.62 -10.98 -8.59
CA LEU A 82 4.89 -11.81 -7.63
C LEU A 82 4.10 -10.94 -6.63
N ALA A 83 4.74 -9.87 -6.14
CA ALA A 83 4.10 -8.92 -5.22
C ALA A 83 2.92 -8.17 -5.84
N ALA A 84 3.02 -7.82 -7.13
CA ALA A 84 1.92 -7.22 -7.88
C ALA A 84 0.79 -8.23 -8.14
N VAL A 85 1.13 -9.47 -8.50
CA VAL A 85 0.17 -10.52 -8.84
C VAL A 85 -0.72 -10.87 -7.64
N TRP A 86 -0.16 -11.05 -6.43
CA TRP A 86 -1.00 -11.39 -5.27
C TRP A 86 -1.91 -10.25 -4.80
N ARG A 87 -1.69 -9.01 -5.25
CA ARG A 87 -2.57 -7.87 -4.97
C ARG A 87 -3.82 -7.89 -5.87
N ILE A 88 -3.77 -8.54 -7.02
CA ILE A 88 -4.89 -8.59 -7.98
C ILE A 88 -6.18 -9.12 -7.35
N PRO A 89 -6.21 -10.30 -6.69
CA PRO A 89 -7.45 -10.80 -6.10
C PRO A 89 -7.94 -9.94 -4.94
N LEU A 90 -7.04 -9.31 -4.17
CA LEU A 90 -7.38 -8.33 -3.12
C LEU A 90 -8.02 -7.07 -3.73
N ALA A 91 -7.46 -6.57 -4.83
CA ALA A 91 -7.98 -5.42 -5.56
C ALA A 91 -9.37 -5.68 -6.15
N ALA A 92 -9.60 -6.89 -6.66
CA ALA A 92 -10.87 -7.30 -7.24
C ALA A 92 -11.96 -7.59 -6.18
N ALA A 93 -11.57 -8.00 -4.98
CA ALA A 93 -12.50 -8.23 -3.89
C ALA A 93 -13.17 -6.91 -3.42
N PRO A 94 -14.42 -6.96 -2.94
CA PRO A 94 -14.99 -5.84 -2.21
C PRO A 94 -14.15 -5.56 -0.94
N PRO A 95 -14.12 -4.31 -0.46
CA PRO A 95 -13.39 -3.97 0.75
C PRO A 95 -14.06 -4.69 1.95
N ARG A 96 -13.26 -5.32 2.82
CA ARG A 96 -13.76 -6.24 3.87
C ARG A 96 -13.48 -5.75 5.30
N LEU A 97 -12.30 -5.16 5.52
CA LEU A 97 -11.90 -4.70 6.85
C LEU A 97 -12.45 -3.31 7.13
N SER A 98 -12.45 -2.45 6.12
CA SER A 98 -13.00 -1.09 6.22
C SER A 98 -13.88 -0.79 5.01
N THR A 99 -14.79 0.17 5.16
CA THR A 99 -15.63 0.72 4.08
C THR A 99 -15.28 2.19 3.78
N ASP A 100 -14.15 2.68 4.28
CA ASP A 100 -13.68 4.07 4.09
C ASP A 100 -13.53 4.45 2.61
N VAL A 101 -13.32 3.48 1.72
CA VAL A 101 -13.28 3.76 0.27
C VAL A 101 -14.55 4.45 -0.25
N TYR A 102 -15.70 4.15 0.34
CA TYR A 102 -16.96 4.80 -0.03
C TYR A 102 -17.07 6.22 0.53
N ARG A 103 -16.43 6.49 1.67
CA ARG A 103 -16.27 7.85 2.20
C ARG A 103 -15.46 8.72 1.23
N TYR A 104 -14.35 8.22 0.70
CA TYR A 104 -13.57 8.95 -0.32
C TYR A 104 -14.39 9.29 -1.56
N VAL A 105 -15.23 8.35 -2.02
CA VAL A 105 -16.12 8.59 -3.17
C VAL A 105 -17.19 9.64 -2.83
N TRP A 106 -17.76 9.60 -1.62
CA TRP A 106 -18.72 10.57 -1.15
C TRP A 106 -18.12 11.98 -1.07
N ASP A 107 -16.99 12.15 -0.39
CA ASP A 107 -16.38 13.47 -0.19
C ASP A 107 -15.95 14.07 -1.55
N GLY A 108 -15.34 13.25 -2.41
CA GLY A 108 -14.99 13.67 -3.77
C GLY A 108 -16.20 14.03 -4.64
N ARG A 109 -17.37 13.42 -4.41
CA ARG A 109 -18.62 13.77 -5.10
C ARG A 109 -19.20 15.08 -4.59
N LEU A 110 -19.27 15.29 -3.27
CA LEU A 110 -19.75 16.54 -2.68
C LEU A 110 -19.00 17.74 -3.25
N GLN A 111 -17.66 17.68 -3.26
CA GLN A 111 -16.83 18.74 -3.82
C GLN A 111 -17.13 19.00 -5.32
N ARG A 112 -17.50 17.97 -6.09
CA ARG A 112 -17.89 18.11 -7.50
C ARG A 112 -19.27 18.75 -7.68
N LEU A 113 -20.15 18.59 -6.70
CA LEU A 113 -21.46 19.22 -6.67
C LEU A 113 -21.43 20.66 -6.10
N GLY A 114 -20.26 21.12 -5.66
CA GLY A 114 -20.08 22.44 -5.06
C GLY A 114 -20.34 22.47 -3.55
N GLU A 115 -20.51 21.31 -2.92
CA GLU A 115 -20.72 21.16 -1.49
C GLU A 115 -19.39 21.06 -0.73
N ASP A 116 -19.40 21.51 0.53
CA ASP A 116 -18.25 21.44 1.43
C ASP A 116 -18.28 20.14 2.27
N PRO A 117 -17.37 19.16 2.04
CA PRO A 117 -17.37 17.90 2.78
C PRO A 117 -17.04 18.08 4.28
N TYR A 118 -16.51 19.23 4.69
CA TYR A 118 -16.25 19.55 6.09
C TYR A 118 -17.49 20.02 6.85
N GLN A 119 -18.56 20.38 6.15
CA GLN A 119 -19.83 20.83 6.73
C GLN A 119 -20.95 19.82 6.55
N VAL A 120 -20.87 18.98 5.51
CA VAL A 120 -21.93 18.02 5.19
C VAL A 120 -21.76 16.73 5.98
N VAL A 121 -22.79 16.40 6.77
CA VAL A 121 -22.94 15.11 7.45
C VAL A 121 -23.71 14.15 6.53
N PRO A 122 -23.13 13.02 6.09
CA PRO A 122 -23.81 12.12 5.15
C PRO A 122 -25.16 11.59 5.62
N ASP A 123 -25.30 11.27 6.90
CA ASP A 123 -26.54 10.72 7.45
C ASP A 123 -27.65 11.79 7.61
N ASP A 124 -27.39 13.06 7.30
CA ASP A 124 -28.41 14.11 7.34
C ASP A 124 -29.49 13.88 6.25
N PRO A 125 -30.77 13.73 6.62
CA PRO A 125 -31.86 13.56 5.67
C PRO A 125 -31.93 14.65 4.60
N ALA A 126 -31.47 15.88 4.88
CA ALA A 126 -31.45 16.99 3.93
C ALA A 126 -30.57 16.70 2.71
N VAL A 127 -29.47 15.95 2.89
CA VAL A 127 -28.52 15.61 1.82
C VAL A 127 -28.70 14.17 1.30
N ALA A 128 -29.73 13.46 1.75
CA ALA A 128 -30.01 12.08 1.33
C ALA A 128 -30.13 11.91 -0.20
N HIS A 129 -30.57 12.97 -0.88
CA HIS A 129 -30.70 13.03 -2.34
C HIS A 129 -29.34 13.08 -3.08
N LEU A 130 -28.25 13.46 -2.40
CA LEU A 130 -26.90 13.51 -2.96
C LEU A 130 -26.26 12.11 -3.05
N HIS A 131 -26.76 11.13 -2.31
CA HIS A 131 -26.22 9.78 -2.26
C HIS A 131 -26.44 8.98 -3.55
N THR A 132 -25.39 8.26 -3.95
CA THR A 132 -25.43 7.15 -4.91
C THR A 132 -25.47 5.80 -4.18
N PRO A 133 -25.84 4.69 -4.86
CA PRO A 133 -25.75 3.34 -4.27
C PRO A 133 -24.35 2.97 -3.74
N VAL A 134 -23.29 3.55 -4.30
CA VAL A 134 -21.91 3.36 -3.83
C VAL A 134 -21.71 4.08 -2.49
N THR A 135 -22.04 5.37 -2.43
CA THR A 135 -21.84 6.18 -1.21
C THR A 135 -22.72 5.74 -0.04
N ARG A 136 -23.88 5.11 -0.26
CA ARG A 136 -24.72 4.55 0.82
C ARG A 136 -24.05 3.43 1.62
N GLN A 137 -22.92 2.91 1.16
CA GLN A 137 -22.15 1.87 1.83
C GLN A 137 -21.07 2.45 2.76
N LEU A 138 -20.93 3.78 2.83
CA LEU A 138 -19.94 4.43 3.70
C LEU A 138 -20.23 4.14 5.18
N ASN A 139 -19.16 4.05 5.97
CA ASN A 139 -19.22 4.00 7.42
C ASN A 139 -19.21 5.43 8.01
N ASN A 140 -19.55 5.54 9.29
CA ASN A 140 -19.41 6.77 10.06
C ASN A 140 -20.14 7.97 9.42
N GLY A 141 -21.33 7.75 8.85
CA GLY A 141 -22.10 8.80 8.16
C GLY A 141 -22.59 9.94 9.06
N TRP A 142 -22.52 9.74 10.37
CA TRP A 142 -22.91 10.70 11.40
C TRP A 142 -21.88 11.82 11.65
N VAL A 143 -20.71 11.78 10.99
CA VAL A 143 -19.69 12.83 11.04
C VAL A 143 -19.30 13.33 9.65
N PRO A 144 -18.91 14.62 9.50
CA PRO A 144 -18.34 15.13 8.26
C PRO A 144 -16.93 14.55 8.03
N THR A 145 -16.28 14.94 6.92
CA THR A 145 -14.95 14.40 6.60
C THR A 145 -13.92 14.74 7.68
N ILE A 146 -13.05 13.77 7.97
CA ILE A 146 -11.86 13.92 8.82
C ILE A 146 -10.58 14.07 7.98
N TYR A 147 -10.70 13.96 6.65
CA TYR A 147 -9.56 13.90 5.77
C TYR A 147 -9.04 15.32 5.48
N PRO A 148 -7.72 15.58 5.59
CA PRO A 148 -7.20 16.91 5.33
C PRO A 148 -7.26 17.26 3.83
N PRO A 149 -7.08 18.54 3.45
CA PRO A 149 -7.40 19.02 2.11
C PRO A 149 -6.64 18.36 0.95
N GLY A 150 -5.43 17.86 1.18
CA GLY A 150 -4.65 17.14 0.16
C GLY A 150 -5.26 15.78 -0.20
N ALA A 151 -5.85 15.08 0.77
CA ALA A 151 -6.62 13.87 0.51
C ALA A 151 -7.94 14.20 -0.23
N GLU A 152 -8.65 15.23 0.21
CA GLU A 152 -9.89 15.69 -0.43
C GLU A 152 -9.70 16.04 -1.91
N LEU A 153 -8.63 16.76 -2.25
CA LEU A 153 -8.30 17.08 -3.64
C LEU A 153 -8.04 15.83 -4.49
N PHE A 154 -7.40 14.81 -3.90
CA PHE A 154 -7.20 13.53 -4.57
C PHE A 154 -8.53 12.82 -4.80
N PHE A 155 -9.41 12.79 -3.79
CA PHE A 155 -10.73 12.18 -3.92
C PHE A 155 -11.55 12.82 -5.04
N ARG A 156 -11.60 14.16 -5.05
CA ARG A 156 -12.24 14.94 -6.12
C ARG A 156 -11.67 14.64 -7.49
N ALA A 157 -10.34 14.51 -7.60
CA ALA A 157 -9.69 14.21 -8.87
C ALA A 157 -10.03 12.81 -9.40
N VAL A 158 -10.11 11.81 -8.51
CA VAL A 158 -10.48 10.45 -8.91
C VAL A 158 -11.96 10.35 -9.25
N THR A 159 -12.84 10.95 -8.44
CA THR A 159 -14.28 10.97 -8.72
C THR A 159 -14.60 11.75 -10.00
N ALA A 160 -13.76 12.73 -10.40
CA ALA A 160 -13.86 13.42 -11.69
C ALA A 160 -13.84 12.46 -12.88
N VAL A 161 -13.08 11.36 -12.78
CA VAL A 161 -12.98 10.31 -13.80
C VAL A 161 -14.14 9.33 -13.68
N GLU A 162 -14.35 8.74 -12.50
CA GLU A 162 -15.41 7.77 -12.25
C GLU A 162 -15.78 7.74 -10.75
N GLU A 163 -17.07 7.85 -10.44
CA GLU A 163 -17.58 7.80 -9.07
C GLU A 163 -17.78 6.35 -8.59
N SER A 164 -16.70 5.59 -8.49
CA SER A 164 -16.74 4.20 -8.05
C SER A 164 -15.61 3.85 -7.07
N ALA A 165 -15.89 2.91 -6.16
CA ALA A 165 -14.88 2.37 -5.26
C ALA A 165 -13.75 1.67 -6.04
N ARG A 166 -14.04 1.10 -7.21
CA ARG A 166 -13.04 0.48 -8.10
C ARG A 166 -12.06 1.51 -8.65
N ALA A 167 -12.54 2.66 -9.10
CA ALA A 167 -11.69 3.76 -9.56
C ALA A 167 -10.80 4.29 -8.42
N MET A 168 -11.38 4.47 -7.23
CA MET A 168 -10.65 4.89 -6.04
C MET A 168 -9.56 3.88 -5.63
N LYS A 169 -9.89 2.59 -5.53
CA LYS A 169 -8.92 1.51 -5.28
C LYS A 169 -7.83 1.50 -6.36
N GLY A 170 -8.20 1.63 -7.63
CA GLY A 170 -7.26 1.67 -8.76
C GLY A 170 -6.26 2.82 -8.64
N ALA A 171 -6.72 4.01 -8.24
CA ALA A 171 -5.85 5.17 -8.02
C ALA A 171 -4.88 4.96 -6.86
N PHE A 172 -5.31 4.31 -5.77
CA PHE A 172 -4.40 3.96 -4.67
C PHE A 172 -3.41 2.86 -5.05
N ILE A 173 -3.82 1.84 -5.81
CA ILE A 173 -2.91 0.80 -6.33
C ILE A 173 -1.86 1.42 -7.26
N LEU A 174 -2.24 2.42 -8.07
CA LEU A 174 -1.26 3.21 -8.83
C LEU A 174 -0.26 3.89 -7.89
N CYS A 175 -0.73 4.50 -6.79
CA CYS A 175 0.17 5.09 -5.78
C CYS A 175 1.11 4.04 -5.17
N ASP A 176 0.63 2.85 -4.80
CA ASP A 176 1.43 1.71 -4.30
C ASP A 176 2.56 1.35 -5.29
N GLY A 177 2.23 1.20 -6.58
CA GLY A 177 3.22 0.98 -7.63
C GLY A 177 4.24 2.12 -7.76
N LEU A 178 3.80 3.37 -7.67
CA LEU A 178 4.70 4.53 -7.68
C LEU A 178 5.62 4.56 -6.45
N VAL A 179 5.15 4.12 -5.27
CA VAL A 179 6.00 3.99 -4.07
C VAL A 179 7.15 3.03 -4.34
N VAL A 180 6.88 1.86 -4.94
CA VAL A 180 7.93 0.90 -5.33
C VAL A 180 8.99 1.58 -6.20
N LEU A 181 8.58 2.36 -7.20
CA LEU A 181 9.51 3.08 -8.08
C LEU A 181 10.32 4.15 -7.34
N VAL A 182 9.69 4.92 -6.46
CA VAL A 182 10.36 5.96 -5.67
C VAL A 182 11.33 5.34 -4.67
N VAL A 183 10.96 4.24 -4.01
CA VAL A 183 11.84 3.50 -3.08
C VAL A 183 13.03 2.91 -3.82
N LEU A 184 12.86 2.34 -5.02
CA LEU A 184 13.99 1.88 -5.84
C LEU A 184 14.96 3.03 -6.17
N ARG A 185 14.41 4.20 -6.54
CA ARG A 185 15.23 5.40 -6.79
C ARG A 185 15.94 5.88 -5.53
N LEU A 186 15.26 5.88 -4.38
CA LEU A 186 15.81 6.24 -3.07
C LEU A 186 16.98 5.30 -2.70
N LEU A 187 16.79 4.00 -2.82
CA LEU A 187 17.83 3.00 -2.53
C LEU A 187 19.04 3.19 -3.44
N ALA A 188 18.83 3.42 -4.74
CA ALA A 188 19.90 3.67 -5.70
C ALA A 188 20.73 4.91 -5.34
N VAL A 189 20.09 6.02 -4.98
CA VAL A 189 20.79 7.27 -4.65
C VAL A 189 21.45 7.23 -3.28
N ALA A 190 20.97 6.37 -2.38
CA ALA A 190 21.56 6.12 -1.07
C ALA A 190 22.68 5.06 -1.11
N GLY A 191 22.96 4.44 -2.26
CA GLY A 191 23.95 3.37 -2.38
C GLY A 191 23.55 2.08 -1.66
N LEU A 192 22.25 1.89 -1.40
CA LEU A 192 21.71 0.72 -0.71
C LEU A 192 21.30 -0.37 -1.69
N SER A 193 21.31 -1.62 -1.21
CA SER A 193 20.87 -2.78 -1.98
C SER A 193 19.40 -2.61 -2.45
N PRO A 194 19.09 -2.84 -3.73
CA PRO A 194 17.71 -2.70 -4.24
C PRO A 194 16.77 -3.75 -3.66
N TRP A 195 17.28 -4.85 -3.08
CA TRP A 195 16.49 -5.86 -2.38
C TRP A 195 15.65 -5.28 -1.23
N TRP A 196 16.08 -4.17 -0.63
CA TRP A 196 15.33 -3.49 0.43
C TRP A 196 13.97 -2.96 -0.02
N VAL A 197 13.70 -2.84 -1.33
CA VAL A 197 12.35 -2.52 -1.82
C VAL A 197 11.32 -3.56 -1.40
N LEU A 198 11.75 -4.81 -1.18
CA LEU A 198 10.87 -5.90 -0.75
C LEU A 198 10.35 -5.69 0.68
N ALA A 199 11.03 -4.89 1.51
CA ALA A 199 10.49 -4.51 2.82
C ALA A 199 9.15 -3.76 2.68
N TYR A 200 8.97 -3.00 1.59
CA TYR A 200 7.68 -2.39 1.25
C TYR A 200 6.80 -3.34 0.42
N ALA A 201 7.32 -3.83 -0.71
CA ALA A 201 6.52 -4.56 -1.68
C ALA A 201 5.95 -5.88 -1.13
N TRP A 202 6.67 -6.54 -0.20
CA TRP A 202 6.25 -7.79 0.43
C TRP A 202 5.49 -7.63 1.73
N ASN A 203 5.25 -6.40 2.19
CA ASN A 203 4.52 -6.16 3.42
C ASN A 203 3.04 -6.59 3.27
N PRO A 204 2.57 -7.60 4.04
CA PRO A 204 1.18 -8.07 3.98
C PRO A 204 0.15 -7.00 4.31
N LEU A 205 0.46 -6.09 5.26
CA LEU A 205 -0.46 -5.02 5.66
C LEU A 205 -0.66 -4.01 4.53
N VAL A 206 0.41 -3.68 3.79
CA VAL A 206 0.32 -2.78 2.62
C VAL A 206 -0.59 -3.39 1.55
N ALA A 207 -0.44 -4.69 1.28
CA ALA A 207 -1.30 -5.37 0.30
C ALA A 207 -2.76 -5.44 0.77
N LEU A 208 -3.00 -5.76 2.04
CA LEU A 208 -4.34 -5.95 2.60
C LEU A 208 -5.10 -4.64 2.75
N GLU A 209 -4.52 -3.64 3.41
CA GLU A 209 -5.18 -2.35 3.65
C GLU A 209 -5.14 -1.45 2.41
N GLY A 210 -4.02 -1.48 1.68
CA GLY A 210 -3.84 -0.68 0.48
C GLY A 210 -4.64 -1.23 -0.69
N ALA A 211 -4.26 -2.38 -1.25
CA ALA A 211 -4.93 -2.95 -2.42
C ALA A 211 -6.30 -3.57 -2.08
N GLY A 212 -6.42 -4.20 -0.91
CA GLY A 212 -7.67 -4.84 -0.47
C GLY A 212 -8.76 -3.83 -0.09
N ASN A 213 -8.47 -2.91 0.83
CA ASN A 213 -9.47 -1.95 1.32
C ASN A 213 -9.43 -0.58 0.64
N GLY A 214 -8.38 -0.27 -0.12
CA GLY A 214 -8.28 1.00 -0.85
C GLY A 214 -7.95 2.17 0.07
N HIS A 215 -7.04 2.02 1.02
CA HIS A 215 -6.73 3.07 1.99
C HIS A 215 -5.91 4.23 1.42
N VAL A 216 -6.27 5.45 1.84
CA VAL A 216 -5.59 6.72 1.49
C VAL A 216 -4.13 6.77 1.93
N ASP A 217 -3.73 5.92 2.88
CA ASP A 217 -2.36 5.76 3.37
C ASP A 217 -1.33 5.55 2.25
N LEU A 218 -1.73 4.93 1.12
CA LEU A 218 -0.84 4.75 -0.03
C LEU A 218 -0.44 6.07 -0.69
N LEU A 219 -1.33 7.06 -0.73
CA LEU A 219 -1.02 8.41 -1.23
C LEU A 219 -0.08 9.14 -0.28
N GLY A 220 -0.34 9.07 1.03
CA GLY A 220 0.53 9.65 2.05
C GLY A 220 1.93 9.02 2.02
N THR A 221 1.99 7.69 1.89
CA THR A 221 3.25 6.94 1.79
C THR A 221 4.04 7.34 0.55
N LEU A 222 3.38 7.53 -0.61
CA LEU A 222 4.03 8.04 -1.82
C LEU A 222 4.65 9.41 -1.59
N ALA A 223 3.93 10.32 -0.94
CA ALA A 223 4.41 11.66 -0.64
C ALA A 223 5.61 11.64 0.33
N VAL A 224 5.57 10.80 1.39
CA VAL A 224 6.68 10.61 2.33
C VAL A 224 7.91 9.97 1.64
N ALA A 225 7.72 8.92 0.85
CA ALA A 225 8.81 8.30 0.10
C ALA A 225 9.46 9.29 -0.88
N THR A 226 8.64 10.13 -1.53
CA THR A 226 9.12 11.19 -2.43
C THR A 226 9.90 12.25 -1.68
N THR A 227 9.45 12.61 -0.47
CA THR A 227 10.17 13.52 0.42
C THR A 227 11.55 12.98 0.75
N ALA A 228 11.63 11.72 1.22
CA ALA A 228 12.90 11.07 1.56
C ALA A 228 13.86 11.03 0.36
N TRP A 229 13.36 10.63 -0.82
CA TRP A 229 14.15 10.64 -2.06
C TRP A 229 14.67 12.04 -2.41
N ALA A 230 13.82 13.07 -2.31
CA ALA A 230 14.18 14.44 -2.63
C ALA A 230 15.21 15.01 -1.65
N VAL A 231 15.12 14.68 -0.36
CA VAL A 231 16.10 15.05 0.67
C VAL A 231 17.48 14.48 0.35
N VAL A 232 17.56 13.17 0.06
CA VAL A 232 18.84 12.53 -0.30
C VAL A 232 19.44 13.14 -1.58
N ARG A 233 18.59 13.54 -2.53
CA ARG A 233 19.00 14.25 -3.75
C ARG A 233 19.25 15.75 -3.57
N LYS A 234 19.15 16.27 -2.34
CA LYS A 234 19.29 17.71 -2.02
C LYS A 234 18.30 18.61 -2.78
N ARG A 235 17.17 18.08 -3.23
CA ARG A 235 16.09 18.81 -3.92
C ARG A 235 15.11 19.40 -2.90
N ARG A 236 15.54 20.48 -2.23
CA ARG A 236 14.81 21.09 -1.10
C ARG A 236 13.37 21.45 -1.42
N THR A 237 13.10 22.10 -2.56
CA THR A 237 11.74 22.49 -2.95
C THR A 237 10.83 21.29 -3.15
N VAL A 238 11.31 20.24 -3.84
CA VAL A 238 10.54 19.01 -4.05
C VAL A 238 10.25 18.32 -2.71
N ALA A 239 11.25 18.25 -1.82
CA ALA A 239 11.07 17.68 -0.49
C ALA A 239 10.02 18.45 0.32
N ALA A 240 10.10 19.79 0.35
CA ALA A 240 9.15 20.62 1.09
C ALA A 240 7.72 20.49 0.55
N LEU A 241 7.54 20.53 -0.78
CA LEU A 241 6.23 20.38 -1.40
C LEU A 241 5.64 18.98 -1.18
N ALA A 242 6.45 17.93 -1.35
CA ALA A 242 6.00 16.56 -1.11
C ALA A 242 5.64 16.32 0.36
N PHE A 243 6.42 16.90 1.30
CA PHE A 243 6.14 16.78 2.72
C PHE A 243 4.87 17.54 3.11
N ALA A 244 4.72 18.78 2.66
CA ALA A 244 3.50 19.56 2.87
C ALA A 244 2.27 18.84 2.32
N PHE A 245 2.39 18.24 1.14
CA PHE A 245 1.33 17.40 0.57
C PHE A 245 1.06 16.16 1.41
N ALA A 246 2.09 15.47 1.94
CA ALA A 246 1.90 14.32 2.83
C ALA A 246 1.08 14.68 4.08
N VAL A 247 1.40 15.81 4.72
CA VAL A 247 0.64 16.36 5.86
C VAL A 247 -0.79 16.70 5.46
N GLY A 248 -0.97 17.27 4.26
CA GLY A 248 -2.27 17.52 3.68
C GLY A 248 -3.07 16.25 3.35
N VAL A 249 -2.45 15.07 3.28
CA VAL A 249 -3.15 13.80 3.05
C VAL A 249 -3.51 13.12 4.37
N LYS A 250 -2.62 13.15 5.35
CA LYS A 250 -2.84 12.60 6.68
C LYS A 250 -1.92 13.32 7.66
N LEU A 251 -2.35 13.55 8.90
CA LEU A 251 -1.53 14.26 9.89
C LEU A 251 -0.38 13.40 10.47
N VAL A 252 -0.36 12.10 10.19
CA VAL A 252 0.67 11.15 10.70
C VAL A 252 2.12 11.61 10.45
N PRO A 253 2.52 12.23 9.32
CA PRO A 253 3.91 12.64 9.10
C PRO A 253 4.46 13.73 10.03
N ILE A 254 3.62 14.36 10.87
CA ILE A 254 4.02 15.39 11.85
C ILE A 254 3.85 14.96 13.31
N VAL A 255 3.48 13.69 13.55
CA VAL A 255 3.36 13.07 14.88
C VAL A 255 4.54 12.14 15.11
#